data_AF-A0AAW0VSI8-F1
#
_entry.id   AF-A0AAW0VSI8-F1
#
_cell.length_a   1.000
_cell.length_b   1.000
_cell.length_c   1.000
_cell.angle_alpha   90.00
_cell.angle_beta   90.00
_cell.angle_gamma   90.00
#
_symmetry.space_group_name_H-M   'P 1'
#
loop_
_entity.id
_entity.type
_entity.pdbx_description
1 polymer ?
#
loop_
_entity_poly.entity_id
_entity_poly.type
_entity_poly.pdbx_seq_one_letter_code
_entity_poly.pdbx_strand_id
1 'polypeptide(L)'
;MSRITNKLYTNINNAVPFEIHLKKPIKNQMFSIRAVPVFSSSQFLHHNVNRCPNHAAPTDSTNHDFPYPEHVVRADLPEARYIKSASGRLLVVVPVGPWQDGSDYTPILLRFMCLGSCV
;
A
#
# COMPACT_ATOMS: atom_id res chain seq x y z
N MET A 1 11.47 -4.90 9.12
CA MET A 1 11.90 -5.62 7.90
C MET A 1 13.05 -6.55 8.27
N SER A 2 13.03 -7.81 7.84
CA SER A 2 14.17 -8.72 8.03
C SER A 2 15.28 -8.37 7.04
N ARG A 3 16.47 -8.06 7.55
CA ARG A 3 17.66 -7.79 6.71
C ARG A 3 18.22 -9.05 6.04
N ILE A 4 17.93 -10.23 6.60
CA ILE A 4 18.42 -11.51 6.09
C ILE A 4 17.63 -11.93 4.87
N THR A 5 16.30 -11.86 4.95
CA THR A 5 15.42 -12.33 3.86
C THR A 5 14.96 -11.20 2.94
N ASN A 6 15.27 -9.94 3.29
CA ASN A 6 14.73 -8.76 2.63
C ASN A 6 13.19 -8.79 2.52
N LYS A 7 12.53 -9.28 3.57
CA LYS A 7 11.06 -9.41 3.64
C LYS A 7 10.50 -8.62 4.81
N LEU A 8 9.35 -7.98 4.55
CA LEU A 8 8.46 -7.46 5.57
C LEU A 8 7.47 -8.56 5.97
N TYR A 9 7.28 -8.74 7.27
CA TYR A 9 6.26 -9.62 7.83
C TYR A 9 5.34 -8.76 8.66
N THR A 10 4.03 -8.90 8.48
CA THR A 10 3.01 -8.16 9.20
C THR A 10 1.75 -9.00 9.32
N ASN A 11 0.94 -8.73 10.33
CA ASN A 11 -0.42 -9.23 10.38
C ASN A 11 -1.30 -8.44 9.40
N ILE A 12 -2.41 -9.06 9.01
CA ILE A 12 -3.46 -8.40 8.23
C ILE A 12 -3.98 -7.15 8.97
N ASN A 13 -4.25 -6.08 8.23
CA ASN A 13 -4.82 -4.82 8.73
C ASN A 13 -3.99 -4.10 9.81
N ASN A 14 -2.73 -4.49 10.03
CA ASN A 14 -1.83 -3.74 10.89
C ASN A 14 -1.16 -2.61 10.11
N ALA A 15 -1.09 -1.42 10.74
CA ALA A 15 -0.37 -0.28 10.19
C ALA A 15 1.14 -0.59 10.17
N VAL A 16 1.75 -0.45 9.00
CA VAL A 16 3.18 -0.65 8.79
C VAL A 16 3.81 0.67 8.36
N PRO A 17 4.80 1.19 9.11
CA PRO A 17 5.55 2.37 8.68
C PRO A 17 6.55 2.06 7.59
N PHE A 18 6.58 2.92 6.58
CA PHE A 18 7.60 2.97 5.54
C PHE A 18 8.25 4.36 5.56
N GLU A 19 9.57 4.39 5.57
CA GLU A 19 10.34 5.63 5.56
C GLU A 19 10.71 6.00 4.13
N ILE A 20 10.30 7.19 3.69
CA ILE A 20 10.66 7.74 2.39
C ILE A 20 11.87 8.64 2.57
N HIS A 21 13.04 8.08 2.27
CA HIS A 21 14.32 8.77 2.29
C HIS A 21 14.56 9.49 0.97
N LEU A 22 14.77 10.80 1.02
CA LEU A 22 15.12 11.62 -0.14
C LEU A 22 16.52 12.21 0.07
N LYS A 23 17.27 12.46 -1.00
CA LYS A 23 18.59 13.09 -0.87
C LYS A 23 18.51 14.58 -0.48
N LYS A 24 17.37 15.21 -0.77
CA LYS A 24 17.09 16.62 -0.51
C LYS A 24 15.63 16.76 -0.08
N PRO A 25 15.31 17.70 0.82
CA PRO A 25 13.94 17.94 1.22
C PRO A 25 13.11 18.46 0.05
N ILE A 26 11.83 18.10 0.05
CA ILE A 26 10.85 18.57 -0.93
C ILE A 26 10.62 20.07 -0.72
N LYS A 27 10.97 20.89 -1.71
CA LYS A 27 10.70 22.35 -1.71
C LYS A 27 9.74 22.68 -2.86
N ASN A 28 8.60 23.30 -2.53
CA ASN A 28 7.64 23.88 -3.48
C ASN A 28 7.06 22.91 -4.53
N GLN A 29 7.10 21.60 -4.29
CA GLN A 29 6.55 20.58 -5.19
C GLN A 29 5.77 19.54 -4.39
N MET A 30 4.72 18.99 -4.98
CA MET A 30 3.96 17.90 -4.39
C MET A 30 4.41 16.58 -5.02
N PHE A 31 5.05 15.72 -4.24
CA PHE A 31 5.42 14.38 -4.68
C PHE A 31 4.35 13.37 -4.25
N SER A 32 4.31 12.23 -4.93
CA SER A 32 3.49 11.11 -4.51
C SER A 32 4.20 9.80 -4.78
N ILE A 33 3.97 8.82 -3.92
CA ILE A 33 4.47 7.45 -4.08
C ILE A 33 3.31 6.59 -4.56
N ARG A 34 3.60 5.68 -5.48
CA ARG A 34 2.65 4.66 -5.94
C ARG A 34 3.08 3.31 -5.37
N ALA A 35 2.22 2.70 -4.56
CA ALA A 35 2.41 1.32 -4.14
C ALA A 35 1.56 0.41 -5.02
N VAL A 36 2.22 -0.48 -5.76
CA VAL A 36 1.59 -1.42 -6.70
C VAL A 36 1.97 -2.84 -6.28
N PRO A 37 1.05 -3.65 -5.73
CA PRO A 37 1.31 -5.04 -5.46
C PRO A 37 1.44 -5.83 -6.77
N VAL A 38 2.44 -6.72 -6.83
CA VAL A 38 2.70 -7.61 -7.97
C VAL A 38 3.09 -8.99 -7.45
N PHE A 39 2.71 -10.05 -8.15
CA PHE A 39 3.20 -11.39 -7.83
C PHE A 39 4.70 -11.48 -8.13
N SER A 40 5.45 -12.13 -7.23
CA SER A 40 6.90 -12.33 -7.39
C SER A 40 7.24 -13.45 -8.37
N SER A 41 6.36 -14.44 -8.51
CA SER A 41 6.52 -15.52 -9.50
C SER A 41 6.23 -15.00 -10.90
N SER A 42 7.15 -15.28 -11.84
CA SER A 42 7.02 -14.87 -13.24
C SER A 42 5.76 -15.44 -13.91
N GLN A 43 5.33 -16.65 -13.52
CA GLN A 43 4.11 -17.30 -14.02
C GLN A 43 2.86 -16.45 -13.75
N PHE A 44 2.84 -15.69 -12.65
CA PHE A 44 1.71 -14.88 -12.23
C PHE A 44 1.92 -13.38 -12.45
N LEU A 45 2.99 -12.97 -13.14
CA LEU A 45 3.35 -11.56 -13.29
C LEU A 45 2.25 -10.73 -13.97
N HIS A 46 1.47 -11.33 -14.87
CA HIS A 46 0.35 -10.69 -15.58
C HIS A 46 -0.95 -10.66 -14.79
N HIS A 47 -1.05 -11.40 -13.68
CA HIS A 47 -2.26 -11.45 -12.86
C HIS A 47 -2.33 -10.22 -11.95
N ASN A 48 -3.54 -9.66 -11.83
CA ASN A 48 -3.80 -8.55 -10.92
C ASN A 48 -3.90 -9.07 -9.49
N VAL A 49 -3.24 -8.38 -8.56
CA VAL A 49 -3.26 -8.71 -7.13
C VAL A 49 -4.47 -8.03 -6.49
N ASN A 50 -5.48 -8.83 -6.14
CA ASN A 50 -6.73 -8.37 -5.52
C ASN A 50 -6.93 -9.05 -4.16
N ARG A 51 -7.77 -8.48 -3.30
CA ARG A 51 -8.22 -9.17 -2.08
C ARG A 51 -9.02 -10.41 -2.45
N CYS A 52 -8.95 -11.45 -1.60
CA CYS A 52 -9.74 -12.65 -1.81
C CYS A 52 -11.24 -12.36 -1.64
N PRO A 53 -12.14 -13.19 -2.17
CA PRO A 53 -13.59 -12.95 -2.11
C PRO A 53 -14.12 -12.76 -0.69
N ASN A 54 -13.58 -13.50 0.28
CA ASN A 54 -14.01 -13.41 1.68
C ASN A 54 -13.68 -12.04 2.29
N HIS A 55 -12.46 -11.55 2.09
CA HIS A 55 -12.03 -10.25 2.63
C HIS A 55 -12.60 -9.07 1.83
N ALA A 56 -12.85 -9.25 0.52
CA ALA A 56 -13.48 -8.23 -0.30
C ALA A 56 -15.01 -8.14 -0.12
N ALA A 57 -15.61 -9.06 0.65
CA ALA A 57 -17.06 -9.11 0.83
C ALA A 57 -17.58 -7.84 1.55
N PRO A 58 -18.76 -7.33 1.18
CA PRO A 58 -19.37 -6.18 1.87
C PRO A 58 -19.64 -6.42 3.36
N THR A 59 -19.77 -7.69 3.76
CA THR A 59 -19.99 -8.11 5.16
C THR A 59 -18.72 -8.05 6.02
N ASP A 60 -17.54 -7.93 5.42
CA ASP A 60 -16.30 -7.71 6.17
C ASP A 60 -16.32 -6.29 6.74
N SER A 61 -16.19 -6.17 8.06
CA SER A 61 -16.26 -4.89 8.78
C SER A 61 -15.24 -3.86 8.30
N THR A 62 -14.13 -4.29 7.69
CA THR A 62 -13.12 -3.39 7.12
C THR A 62 -13.58 -2.70 5.84
N ASN A 63 -14.74 -3.05 5.27
CA ASN A 63 -15.24 -2.51 4.02
C ASN A 63 -16.41 -1.52 4.18
N HIS A 64 -17.03 -1.42 5.37
CA HIS A 64 -18.25 -0.62 5.56
C HIS A 64 -18.08 0.85 5.13
N ASP A 65 -16.97 1.49 5.48
CA ASP A 65 -16.69 2.90 5.14
C ASP A 65 -15.52 3.04 4.15
N PHE A 66 -15.26 1.99 3.37
CA PHE A 66 -14.11 1.96 2.48
C PHE A 66 -14.51 1.48 1.08
N PRO A 67 -14.65 2.40 0.09
CA PRO A 67 -15.25 2.09 -1.21
C PRO A 67 -14.32 1.32 -2.17
N TYR A 68 -13.16 0.84 -1.69
CA TYR A 68 -12.17 0.12 -2.50
C TYR A 68 -11.88 -1.29 -1.95
N PRO A 69 -12.90 -2.14 -1.77
CA PRO A 69 -12.77 -3.43 -1.06
C PRO A 69 -11.85 -4.43 -1.77
N GLU A 70 -11.51 -4.20 -3.04
CA GLU A 70 -10.62 -5.02 -3.87
C GLU A 70 -9.12 -4.76 -3.64
N HIS A 71 -8.76 -3.59 -3.08
CA HIS A 71 -7.36 -3.20 -2.88
C HIS A 71 -6.70 -3.95 -1.72
N VAL A 72 -5.65 -4.71 -2.00
CA VAL A 72 -4.84 -5.41 -0.97
C VAL A 72 -4.03 -4.44 -0.11
N VAL A 73 -3.59 -3.32 -0.68
CA VAL A 73 -2.81 -2.31 0.03
C VAL A 73 -3.69 -1.09 0.30
N ARG A 74 -3.73 -0.64 1.56
CA ARG A 74 -4.36 0.60 2.00
C ARG A 74 -3.32 1.54 2.59
N ALA A 75 -3.59 2.84 2.55
CA ALA A 75 -2.80 3.87 3.19
C ALA A 75 -3.60 4.55 4.30
N ASP A 76 -2.95 4.85 5.42
CA ASP A 76 -3.56 5.58 6.54
C ASP A 76 -3.41 7.08 6.32
N LEU A 77 -3.91 7.55 5.19
CA LEU A 77 -3.90 8.96 4.80
C LEU A 77 -5.19 9.25 4.01
N PRO A 78 -6.06 10.14 4.47
CA PRO A 78 -7.32 10.45 3.78
C PRO A 78 -7.13 10.93 2.34
N GLU A 79 -6.03 11.62 2.05
CA GLU A 79 -5.66 12.13 0.73
C GLU A 79 -5.12 11.05 -0.21
N ALA A 80 -4.93 9.81 0.28
CA ALA A 80 -4.50 8.71 -0.56
C ALA A 80 -5.57 8.36 -1.61
N ARG A 81 -5.12 8.13 -2.84
CA ARG A 81 -6.00 7.80 -3.96
C ARG A 81 -5.85 6.35 -4.36
N TYR A 82 -6.97 5.67 -4.52
CA TYR A 82 -7.05 4.28 -4.97
C TYR A 82 -7.41 4.27 -6.46
N ILE A 83 -6.54 3.66 -7.27
CA ILE A 83 -6.64 3.70 -8.73
C ILE A 83 -6.58 2.28 -9.29
N LYS A 84 -7.47 2.00 -10.25
CA LYS A 84 -7.38 0.86 -11.16
C LYS A 84 -6.80 1.33 -12.49
N SER A 85 -5.65 0.79 -12.87
CA SER A 85 -5.01 1.12 -14.15
C SER A 85 -5.81 0.58 -15.34
N ALA A 86 -5.45 0.99 -16.56
CA ALA A 86 -5.99 0.42 -17.79
C ALA A 86 -5.75 -1.10 -17.92
N SER A 87 -4.70 -1.63 -17.29
CA SER A 87 -4.43 -3.07 -17.22
C SER A 87 -5.19 -3.80 -16.10
N GLY A 88 -5.99 -3.07 -15.32
CA GLY A 88 -6.73 -3.59 -14.16
C GLY A 88 -5.90 -3.69 -12.87
N ARG A 89 -4.64 -3.23 -12.86
CA ARG A 89 -3.81 -3.23 -11.64
C ARG A 89 -4.33 -2.21 -10.65
N LEU A 90 -4.51 -2.66 -9.42
CA LEU A 90 -4.92 -1.83 -8.30
C LEU A 90 -3.69 -1.23 -7.64
N LEU A 91 -3.67 0.09 -7.47
CA LEU A 91 -2.57 0.81 -6.82
C LEU A 91 -3.09 1.87 -5.88
N VAL A 92 -2.32 2.15 -4.83
CA VAL A 92 -2.57 3.29 -3.93
C VAL A 92 -1.52 4.37 -4.20
N VAL A 93 -1.98 5.60 -4.40
CA VAL A 93 -1.15 6.80 -4.56
C VAL A 93 -1.19 7.57 -3.26
N VAL A 94 -0.04 7.74 -2.62
CA VAL A 94 0.10 8.41 -1.33
C VAL A 94 0.87 9.71 -1.55
N PRO A 95 0.28 10.89 -1.32
CA PRO A 95 1.03 12.13 -1.34
C PRO A 95 2.12 12.12 -0.27
N VAL A 96 3.29 12.66 -0.60
CA VAL A 96 4.44 12.74 0.32
C VAL A 96 4.68 14.21 0.65
N GLY A 97 4.51 14.53 1.93
CA GLY A 97 4.81 15.85 2.49
C GLY A 97 6.30 16.09 2.69
N PRO A 98 6.68 17.31 3.09
CA PRO A 98 8.05 17.61 3.49
C PRO A 98 8.49 16.73 4.67
N TRP A 99 9.79 16.68 4.92
CA TRP A 99 10.30 16.02 6.13
C TRP A 99 9.68 16.68 7.37
N GLN A 100 9.36 15.85 8.35
CA GLN A 100 8.99 16.35 9.67
C GLN A 100 10.21 17.03 10.31
N ASP A 101 9.99 18.03 11.15
CA ASP A 101 11.07 18.78 11.79
C ASP A 101 12.03 17.83 12.54
N GLY A 102 13.33 17.92 12.21
CA GLY A 102 14.36 17.05 12.80
C GLY A 102 14.47 15.65 12.18
N SER A 103 13.70 15.33 11.15
CA SER A 103 13.78 14.07 10.38
C SER A 103 14.49 14.26 9.04
N ASP A 104 15.14 13.20 8.54
CA ASP A 104 15.69 13.08 7.18
C ASP A 104 14.81 12.21 6.25
N TYR A 105 13.63 11.79 6.72
CA TYR A 105 12.65 11.02 5.97
C TYR A 105 11.21 11.50 6.18
N THR A 106 10.32 11.12 5.26
CA THR A 106 8.86 11.27 5.43
C THR A 106 8.24 9.88 5.65
N PRO A 107 7.53 9.64 6.78
CA PRO A 107 6.84 8.38 6.99
C PRO A 107 5.56 8.29 6.17
N ILE A 108 5.27 7.11 5.63
CA ILE A 108 3.92 6.72 5.19
C ILE A 108 3.50 5.46 5.92
N LEU A 109 2.21 5.33 6.22
CA LEU A 109 1.64 4.16 6.86
C LEU A 109 0.82 3.38 5.84
N LEU A 110 1.18 2.12 5.63
CA LEU A 110 0.46 1.21 4.76
C LEU A 110 -0.10 0.02 5.55
N ARG A 111 -1.26 -0.49 5.13
CA ARG A 111 -1.91 -1.70 5.64
C ARG A 111 -2.06 -2.73 4.53
N PHE A 112 -1.92 -4.00 4.90
CA PHE A 112 -2.12 -5.13 3.98
C PHE A 112 -3.37 -5.90 4.40
N MET A 113 -4.32 -6.03 3.48
CA MET A 113 -5.71 -6.36 3.76
C MET A 113 -6.10 -7.77 3.32
N CYS A 114 -5.10 -8.60 3.03
CA CYS A 114 -5.26 -10.02 2.69
C CYS A 114 -4.03 -10.78 3.20
N LEU A 115 -4.19 -12.07 3.50
CA LEU A 115 -3.06 -12.94 3.84
C LEU A 115 -2.51 -13.60 2.57
N GLY A 116 -1.22 -13.92 2.56
CA GLY A 116 -0.61 -14.69 1.48
C GLY A 116 -1.13 -16.12 1.34
N SER A 117 -1.83 -16.62 2.36
CA SER A 117 -2.48 -17.94 2.40
C SER A 117 -3.96 -17.91 2.00
N CYS A 118 -4.52 -16.74 1.69
CA CYS A 118 -5.91 -16.64 1.24
C CYS A 118 -6.07 -17.26 -0.15
N VAL A 119 -7.25 -17.84 -0.37
CA VAL A 119 -7.74 -18.35 -1.66
C VAL A 119 -8.85 -17.47 -2.19
#